data_AF-A0A962MQF3-F1
#
_entry.id   AF-A0A962MQF3-F1
#
_cell.length_a   1.000
_cell.length_b   1.000
_cell.length_c   1.000
_cell.angle_alpha   90.00
_cell.angle_beta   90.00
_cell.angle_gamma   90.00
#
_symmetry.space_group_name_H-M   'P 1'
#
loop_
_entity.id
_entity.type
_entity.pdbx_description
1 polymer ?
#
loop_
_entity_poly.entity_id
_entity_poly.type
_entity_poly.pdbx_seq_one_letter_code
_entity_poly.pdbx_strand_id
1 'polypeptide(L)' 'MIYVIGIVGFIGGFIFGQMVLYFLLRHKTNQELLEDRMLKIKYGLIGWGCAALGAYSFVEIYKVYFPSVALS' A
#
# COMPACT_ATOMS: atom_id res chain seq x y z
N MET A 1 -13.70 -11.92 10.07
CA MET A 1 -12.35 -12.42 9.70
C MET A 1 -11.78 -11.71 8.47
N ILE A 2 -12.54 -11.54 7.39
CA ILE A 2 -12.08 -10.86 6.17
C ILE A 2 -11.56 -9.42 6.39
N TYR A 3 -12.18 -8.65 7.30
CA TYR A 3 -11.71 -7.30 7.66
C TYR A 3 -10.31 -7.31 8.31
N VAL A 4 -10.01 -8.30 9.14
CA VAL A 4 -8.68 -8.43 9.77
C VAL A 4 -7.63 -8.70 8.71
N ILE A 5 -7.92 -9.59 7.75
CA ILE A 5 -7.02 -9.86 6.63
C ILE A 5 -6.83 -8.63 5.74
N GLY A 6 -7.89 -7.85 5.50
CA GLY A 6 -7.80 -6.57 4.81
C GLY A 6 -6.89 -5.57 5.53
N ILE A 7 -6.96 -5.48 6.85
CA ILE A 7 -6.07 -4.63 7.66
C ILE A 7 -4.62 -5.11 7.58
N VAL A 8 -4.38 -6.42 7.69
CA VAL A 8 -3.03 -7.01 7.55
C VAL A 8 -2.45 -6.73 6.18
N GLY A 9 -3.23 -6.95 5.12
CA GLY A 9 -2.85 -6.64 3.74
C GLY A 9 -2.61 -5.15 3.53
N PHE A 10 -3.42 -4.28 4.14
CA PHE A 10 -3.24 -2.83 4.08
C PHE A 10 -1.93 -2.39 4.72
N ILE A 11 -1.65 -2.85 5.95
CA ILE A 11 -0.41 -2.51 6.67
C ILE A 11 0.79 -3.05 5.91
N GLY A 12 0.74 -4.30 5.44
CA GLY A 12 1.82 -4.89 4.63
C GLY A 12 2.06 -4.13 3.33
N GLY A 13 0.98 -3.81 2.60
CA GLY A 13 1.04 -3.00 1.38
C GLY A 13 1.54 -1.58 1.62
N PHE A 14 1.22 -1.00 2.78
CA PHE A 14 1.71 0.32 3.18
C PHE A 14 3.21 0.30 3.48
N ILE A 15 3.70 -0.68 4.24
CA ILE A 15 5.13 -0.87 4.50
C ILE A 15 5.89 -1.07 3.18
N PHE A 16 5.37 -1.92 2.30
CA PHE A 16 5.94 -2.11 0.96
C PHE A 16 5.94 -0.81 0.15
N GLY A 17 4.85 -0.04 0.18
CA GLY A 17 4.76 1.29 -0.43
C GLY A 17 5.83 2.24 0.10
N GLN A 18 6.10 2.25 1.41
CA GLN A 18 7.20 3.05 1.99
C GLN A 18 8.58 2.60 1.49
N MET A 19 8.82 1.29 1.33
CA MET A 19 10.07 0.78 0.76
C MET A 19 10.25 1.19 -0.71
N VAL A 20 9.18 1.12 -1.51
CA VAL A 20 9.18 1.60 -2.91
C VAL A 20 9.46 3.09 -2.96
N LEU A 21 8.83 3.88 -2.08
CA LEU A 21 9.08 5.31 -1.97
C LEU A 21 10.52 5.63 -1.59
N TYR A 22 11.07 4.92 -0.61
CA TYR A 22 12.47 5.05 -0.21
C TYR A 22 13.41 4.81 -1.40
N PHE A 23 13.13 3.78 -2.21
CA PHE A 23 13.91 3.49 -3.40
C PHE A 23 13.76 4.57 -4.49
N LEU A 24 12.54 5.04 -4.75
CA LEU A 24 12.28 6.05 -5.79
C LEU A 24 12.82 7.44 -5.42
N LEU A 25 12.75 7.79 -4.13
CA LEU A 25 13.20 9.09 -3.61
C LEU A 25 14.70 9.12 -3.30
N ARG A 26 15.43 8.00 -3.41
CA ARG A 26 16.87 7.92 -3.08
C ARG A 26 17.76 8.92 -3.82
N HIS A 27 17.30 9.39 -4.98
CA HIS A 27 18.03 10.32 -5.86
C HIS A 27 17.49 11.75 -5.79
N LYS A 28 16.48 12.01 -4.96
CA LYS A 28 15.85 13.32 -4.83
C LYS A 28 16.36 14.03 -3.58
N THR A 29 16.62 15.32 -3.72
CA THR A 29 17.09 16.13 -2.60
C THR A 29 15.92 16.52 -1.68
N ASN A 30 16.19 16.72 -0.39
CA ASN A 30 15.15 17.14 0.56
C ASN A 30 14.50 18.49 0.18
N GLN A 31 15.25 19.39 -0.47
CA GLN A 31 14.72 20.67 -0.95
C GLN A 31 13.69 20.47 -2.07
N GLU A 32 13.99 19.64 -3.08
CA GLU A 32 13.02 19.32 -4.14
C GLU A 32 11.74 18.69 -3.57
N LEU A 33 11.87 17.81 -2.58
CA LEU A 33 10.73 17.18 -1.90
C LEU A 33 9.85 18.18 -1.13
N LEU A 34 10.44 19.26 -0.60
CA LEU A 34 9.74 20.25 0.21
C LEU A 34 9.07 21.31 -0.66
N GLU A 35 9.73 21.77 -1.71
CA GLU A 35 9.25 22.85 -2.58
C GLU A 35 8.23 22.36 -3.62
N ASP A 36 8.35 21.11 -4.07
CA ASP A 36 7.48 20.60 -5.13
C ASP A 36 6.24 19.88 -4.57
N ARG A 37 5.11 20.60 -4.59
CA ARG A 37 3.81 20.07 -4.15
C ARG A 37 3.33 18.88 -4.99
N MET A 38 3.70 18.85 -6.27
CA MET A 38 3.29 17.78 -7.20
C MET A 38 4.01 16.48 -6.88
N LEU A 39 5.28 16.55 -6.48
CA LEU A 39 6.03 15.41 -5.97
C LEU A 39 5.31 14.76 -4.78
N LYS A 40 4.91 15.56 -3.78
CA LYS A 40 4.24 15.05 -2.56
C LYS A 40 2.98 14.26 -2.87
N ILE A 41 2.15 14.76 -3.78
CA ILE A 41 0.89 14.09 -4.17
C ILE A 41 1.20 12.81 -4.94
N LYS A 42 2.11 12.86 -5.93
CA LYS A 42 2.46 11.69 -6.75
C LYS A 42 3.01 10.55 -5.89
N TYR A 43 3.96 10.84 -5.01
CA TYR A 43 4.56 9.84 -4.14
C TYR A 43 3.60 9.38 -3.03
N GLY A 44 2.80 10.28 -2.47
CA GLY A 44 1.71 9.90 -1.56
C GLY A 44 0.75 8.90 -2.21
N LEU A 45 0.30 9.18 -3.44
CA LEU A 45 -0.57 8.29 -4.21
C LEU A 45 0.06 6.92 -4.48
N ILE A 46 1.37 6.85 -4.74
CA ILE A 46 2.07 5.57 -4.90
C ILE A 46 1.99 4.74 -3.61
N GLY A 47 2.28 5.36 -2.46
CA GLY A 47 2.20 4.66 -1.17
C GLY A 47 0.78 4.19 -0.84
N TRP A 48 -0.22 5.05 -1.02
CA TRP A 48 -1.63 4.70 -0.83
C TRP A 48 -2.12 3.65 -1.82
N GLY A 49 -1.65 3.71 -3.07
CA GLY A 49 -1.92 2.71 -4.10
C GLY A 49 -1.37 1.34 -3.71
N CYS A 50 -0.13 1.26 -3.23
CA CYS A 50 0.46 0.02 -2.72
C CYS A 50 -0.32 -0.54 -1.52
N ALA A 51 -0.78 0.32 -0.60
CA ALA A 51 -1.57 -0.11 0.54
C ALA A 51 -2.94 -0.68 0.12
N ALA A 52 -3.64 -0.01 -0.79
CA ALA A 52 -4.92 -0.47 -1.34
C ALA A 52 -4.77 -1.80 -2.10
N LEU A 53 -3.71 -1.92 -2.92
CA LEU A 53 -3.40 -3.16 -3.62
C LEU A 53 -3.07 -4.29 -2.66
N GLY A 54 -2.25 -4.03 -1.62
CA GLY A 54 -1.93 -5.04 -0.60
C GLY A 54 -3.18 -5.55 0.12
N ALA A 55 -4.08 -4.64 0.53
CA ALA A 55 -5.36 -4.99 1.13
C ALA A 55 -6.21 -5.87 0.19
N TYR A 56 -6.35 -5.44 -1.07
CA TYR A 56 -7.11 -6.18 -2.08
C TYR A 56 -6.52 -7.57 -2.34
N SER A 57 -5.22 -7.68 -2.57
CA SER A 57 -4.54 -8.95 -2.84
C SER A 57 -4.69 -9.94 -1.69
N PHE A 58 -4.53 -9.50 -0.44
CA PHE A 58 -4.68 -10.37 0.73
C PHE A 58 -6.13 -10.83 0.93
N VAL A 59 -7.10 -9.95 0.68
CA VAL A 59 -8.53 -10.31 0.74
C VAL A 59 -8.88 -11.31 -0.36
N GLU A 60 -8.40 -11.12 -1.59
CA GLU A 60 -8.63 -12.07 -2.68
C GLU A 60 -7.98 -13.42 -2.41
N ILE A 61 -6.73 -13.44 -1.95
CA ILE A 61 -6.07 -14.68 -1.51
C ILE A 61 -6.91 -15.38 -0.44
N TYR A 62 -7.39 -14.64 0.56
CA TYR A 62 -8.21 -15.23 1.61
C TYR A 62 -9.52 -15.83 1.09
N LYS A 63 -10.19 -15.17 0.14
CA LYS A 63 -11.41 -15.72 -0.49
C LYS A 63 -11.12 -17.00 -1.29
N VAL A 64 -9.98 -17.05 -1.98
CA VAL A 64 -9.57 -18.23 -2.76
C VAL A 64 -9.29 -19.43 -1.85
N TYR A 65 -8.60 -19.23 -0.72
CA TYR A 65 -8.24 -20.32 0.20
C TYR A 65 -9.34 -20.67 1.22
N PHE A 66 -10.22 -19.72 1.57
CA PHE A 66 -11.28 -19.89 2.57
C PHE A 66 -12.66 -19.40 2.08
N PRO A 67 -13.18 -19.94 0.96
CA PRO A 67 -14.41 -19.43 0.35
C PRO A 67 -15.66 -19.60 1.24
N SER A 68 -15.74 -20.67 2.03
CA SER A 68 -16.88 -20.95 2.92
C SER A 68 -16.97 -20.01 4.14
N VAL A 69 -15.83 -19.47 4.60
CA VAL A 69 -15.74 -18.55 5.76
C VAL A 69 -15.77 -17.09 5.32
N ALA A 70 -15.60 -16.82 4.03
CA ALA A 70 -15.62 -15.48 3.46
C ALA A 70 -17.05 -14.97 3.15
N LEU A 71 -18.03 -15.88 3.01
CA LEU A 71 -19.44 -15.57 2.70
C LEU A 71 -20.36 -15.53 3.93
N SER A 72 -19.85 -15.92 5.11
CA SER A 72 -20.55 -15.88 6.42
C SER A 72 -20.20 -14.63 7.21
#